data_AF-A0A4Y6V006-F1
#
_entry.id   AF-A0A4Y6V006-F1
#
_cell.length_a   1.000
_cell.length_b   1.000
_cell.length_c   1.000
_cell.angle_alpha   90.00
_cell.angle_beta   90.00
_cell.angle_gamma   90.00
#
_symmetry.space_group_name_H-M   'P 1'
#
loop_
_entity.id
_entity.type
_entity.pdbx_description
1 polymer ?
#
loop_
_entity_poly.entity_id
_entity_poly.type
_entity_poly.pdbx_seq_one_letter_code
_entity_poly.pdbx_strand_id
1 'polypeptide(L)'
;MKEAGSMKATGTGTSRRLEKRPEKRLQKRSAKGLSLVGRGRSGIRLLFALLIFAVSVGASFALEAKPAYACSCAIVDTEEAAGYADTIFSGQAVERRETPPAADGTRSSADPVYYEFKVDAAWKGTAYETTTVSTQMSESSCGTEFKLGENYLVFAGKDGAMLSTGLCSGNQSYASGVKPAAMQQLGEPVDVLPGASPGSPASAEAGDNGSSAVPAYVWWIAGALVLAIAVLAWARDRRKPRV
;
A
#
# COMPACT_ATOMS: atom_id res chain seq x y z
N MET A 1 -9.17 -105.92 17.65
CA MET A 1 -9.79 -106.44 18.88
C MET A 1 -10.48 -105.30 19.61
N LYS A 2 -11.74 -105.54 19.97
CA LYS A 2 -12.57 -104.92 21.03
C LYS A 2 -13.09 -103.48 20.87
N GLU A 3 -14.42 -103.45 20.77
CA GLU A 3 -15.38 -102.37 21.01
C GLU A 3 -15.44 -101.91 22.49
N ALA A 4 -16.00 -100.72 22.75
CA ALA A 4 -17.38 -100.53 23.26
C ALA A 4 -17.58 -99.18 23.98
N GLY A 5 -18.78 -98.58 23.85
CA GLY A 5 -19.29 -97.49 24.70
C GLY A 5 -20.10 -96.42 23.95
N SER A 6 -21.28 -96.75 23.41
CA SER A 6 -22.61 -96.60 24.03
C SER A 6 -23.26 -95.21 23.83
N MET A 7 -24.26 -95.19 22.95
CA MET A 7 -25.13 -94.08 22.57
C MET A 7 -26.58 -94.47 22.93
N LYS A 8 -27.41 -93.50 23.37
CA LYS A 8 -28.79 -93.71 23.84
C LYS A 8 -29.81 -93.05 22.90
N ALA A 9 -30.91 -93.77 22.64
CA ALA A 9 -32.28 -93.34 22.31
C ALA A 9 -32.53 -92.63 20.94
N THR A 10 -33.06 -93.32 19.92
CA THR A 10 -34.51 -93.49 19.53
C THR A 10 -35.20 -92.21 19.06
N GLY A 11 -35.50 -92.05 17.77
CA GLY A 11 -36.80 -92.37 17.14
C GLY A 11 -37.52 -91.04 16.81
N THR A 12 -38.27 -90.78 15.74
CA THR A 12 -39.01 -91.57 14.74
C THR A 12 -39.47 -90.59 13.65
N GLY A 13 -39.85 -91.10 12.47
CA GLY A 13 -40.22 -90.35 11.25
C GLY A 13 -41.34 -89.31 11.41
N THR A 14 -41.74 -88.58 10.36
CA THR A 14 -42.49 -89.15 9.23
C THR A 14 -42.55 -88.13 8.06
N SER A 15 -42.78 -88.66 6.86
CA SER A 15 -42.63 -88.04 5.55
C SER A 15 -43.82 -87.19 5.04
N ARG A 16 -43.52 -86.43 3.97
CA ARG A 16 -44.39 -85.83 2.92
C ARG A 16 -45.04 -84.50 3.33
N ARG A 17 -45.07 -83.45 2.51
CA ARG A 17 -45.47 -83.41 1.09
C ARG A 17 -45.07 -82.05 0.47
N LEU A 18 -44.53 -82.09 -0.76
CA LEU A 18 -44.61 -81.17 -1.92
C LEU A 18 -44.58 -79.64 -1.64
N GLU A 19 -43.80 -78.80 -2.33
CA GLU A 19 -43.99 -78.50 -3.76
C GLU A 19 -42.96 -77.45 -4.27
N LYS A 20 -42.55 -77.59 -5.55
CA LYS A 20 -42.00 -76.60 -6.51
C LYS A 20 -40.61 -75.94 -6.31
N ARG A 21 -39.68 -76.37 -7.19
CA ARG A 21 -38.59 -75.55 -7.78
C ARG A 21 -39.20 -74.49 -8.73
N PRO A 22 -38.60 -73.29 -8.91
CA PRO A 22 -37.48 -73.15 -9.86
C PRO A 22 -36.34 -72.19 -9.44
N GLU A 23 -35.20 -72.48 -10.07
CA GLU A 23 -33.96 -71.74 -10.28
C GLU A 23 -33.85 -70.23 -9.95
N LYS A 24 -32.68 -69.81 -9.42
CA LYS A 24 -31.60 -69.21 -10.25
C LYS A 24 -30.35 -68.84 -9.41
N ARG A 25 -29.22 -69.39 -9.86
CA ARG A 25 -27.85 -68.87 -9.92
C ARG A 25 -27.34 -67.90 -8.83
N LEU A 26 -26.30 -68.38 -8.14
CA LEU A 26 -24.96 -67.78 -8.05
C LEU A 26 -24.87 -66.25 -7.94
N GLN A 27 -24.43 -65.74 -6.78
CA GLN A 27 -23.28 -64.84 -6.62
C GLN A 27 -23.41 -64.03 -5.32
N LYS A 28 -22.45 -64.20 -4.39
CA LYS A 28 -21.49 -63.14 -4.09
C LYS A 28 -20.40 -63.65 -3.16
N ARG A 29 -19.25 -63.91 -3.78
CA ARG A 29 -17.93 -63.95 -3.17
C ARG A 29 -17.60 -62.58 -2.58
N SER A 30 -16.86 -62.61 -1.47
CA SER A 30 -15.62 -61.86 -1.24
C SER A 30 -15.55 -60.41 -1.74
N ALA A 31 -15.48 -59.48 -0.79
CA ALA A 31 -14.34 -58.56 -0.62
C ALA A 31 -14.77 -57.40 0.29
N LYS A 32 -14.25 -57.38 1.52
CA LYS A 32 -14.09 -56.13 2.27
C LYS A 32 -13.05 -55.31 1.51
N GLY A 33 -13.52 -54.57 0.50
CA GLY A 33 -12.76 -53.56 -0.20
C GLY A 33 -12.54 -52.37 0.73
N LEU A 34 -11.26 -52.11 0.99
CA LEU A 34 -10.69 -50.92 1.57
C LEU A 34 -11.32 -49.67 0.93
N SER A 35 -12.25 -49.00 1.62
CA SER A 35 -12.90 -47.78 1.12
C SER A 35 -12.01 -46.55 1.34
N LEU A 36 -10.89 -46.49 0.60
CA LEU A 36 -10.07 -45.30 0.42
C LEU A 36 -10.70 -44.36 -0.64
N VAL A 37 -11.99 -44.01 -0.51
CA VAL A 37 -12.63 -43.05 -1.42
C VAL A 37 -13.59 -42.16 -0.63
N GLY A 38 -13.01 -41.12 -0.02
CA GLY A 38 -13.78 -40.01 0.59
C GLY A 38 -12.99 -38.72 0.73
N ARG A 39 -11.74 -38.64 0.22
CA ARG A 39 -10.81 -37.54 0.48
C ARG A 39 -10.68 -36.54 -0.69
N GLY A 40 -11.51 -36.67 -1.73
CA GLY A 40 -11.36 -35.92 -2.99
C GLY A 40 -12.09 -34.57 -3.09
N ARG A 41 -13.06 -34.27 -2.23
CA ARG A 41 -13.80 -32.97 -2.26
C ARG A 41 -13.45 -32.07 -1.07
N SER A 42 -13.28 -32.65 0.12
CA SER A 42 -12.89 -31.90 1.32
C SER A 42 -11.43 -31.47 1.31
N GLY A 43 -10.52 -32.30 0.77
CA GLY A 43 -9.10 -31.93 0.65
C GLY A 43 -8.85 -30.77 -0.31
N ILE A 44 -9.63 -30.68 -1.39
CA ILE A 44 -9.56 -29.56 -2.33
C ILE A 44 -10.13 -28.28 -1.73
N ARG A 45 -11.24 -28.36 -0.98
CA ARG A 45 -11.76 -27.19 -0.23
C ARG A 45 -10.77 -26.67 0.81
N LEU A 46 -10.08 -27.57 1.51
CA LEU A 46 -9.06 -27.22 2.49
C LEU A 46 -7.81 -26.59 1.83
N LEU A 47 -7.37 -27.14 0.69
CA LEU A 47 -6.28 -26.58 -0.11
C LEU A 47 -6.62 -25.17 -0.64
N PHE A 48 -7.83 -24.97 -1.16
CA PHE A 48 -8.27 -23.65 -1.60
C PHE A 48 -8.37 -22.65 -0.44
N ALA A 49 -8.88 -23.07 0.72
CA ALA A 49 -8.93 -22.20 1.91
C ALA A 49 -7.53 -21.82 2.41
N LEU A 50 -6.58 -22.77 2.40
CA LEU A 50 -5.17 -22.51 2.76
C LEU A 50 -4.47 -21.59 1.75
N LEU A 51 -4.75 -21.75 0.46
CA LEU A 51 -4.21 -20.85 -0.58
C LEU A 51 -4.78 -19.44 -0.43
N ILE A 52 -6.08 -19.28 -0.19
CA ILE A 52 -6.70 -17.97 0.04
C ILE A 52 -6.12 -17.34 1.30
N PHE A 53 -5.95 -18.11 2.38
CA PHE A 53 -5.33 -17.64 3.61
C PHE A 53 -3.88 -17.20 3.37
N ALA A 54 -3.08 -18.02 2.69
CA ALA A 54 -1.69 -17.70 2.35
C ALA A 54 -1.58 -16.45 1.46
N VAL A 55 -2.47 -16.28 0.48
CA VAL A 55 -2.53 -15.09 -0.37
C VAL A 55 -2.95 -13.86 0.44
N SER A 56 -3.94 -13.96 1.32
CA SER A 56 -4.36 -12.85 2.17
C SER A 56 -3.28 -12.41 3.15
N VAL A 57 -2.58 -13.36 3.77
CA VAL A 57 -1.45 -13.08 4.67
C VAL A 57 -0.29 -12.49 3.88
N GLY A 58 0.05 -13.07 2.72
CA GLY A 58 1.09 -12.54 1.83
C GLY A 58 0.80 -11.12 1.33
N ALA A 59 -0.45 -10.81 1.00
CA ALA A 59 -0.87 -9.46 0.59
C ALA A 59 -0.76 -8.43 1.72
N SER A 60 -1.03 -8.83 2.97
CA SER A 60 -0.85 -7.96 4.13
C SER A 60 0.62 -7.59 4.38
N PHE A 61 1.56 -8.49 4.09
CA PHE A 61 3.00 -8.21 4.19
C PHE A 61 3.56 -7.39 3.01
N ALA A 62 2.82 -7.29 1.90
CA ALA A 62 3.18 -6.46 0.76
C ALA A 62 2.74 -4.98 0.92
N LEU A 63 1.99 -4.67 1.99
CA LEU A 63 1.77 -3.29 2.40
C LEU A 63 3.02 -2.82 3.13
N GLU A 64 4.00 -2.35 2.35
CA GLU A 64 5.16 -1.63 2.87
C GLU A 64 4.67 -0.38 3.58
N ALA A 65 4.51 -0.47 4.91
CA ALA A 65 4.35 0.71 5.75
C ALA A 65 5.63 1.54 5.60
N LYS A 66 5.52 2.67 4.90
CA LYS A 66 6.63 3.62 4.81
C LYS A 66 7.05 3.98 6.24
N PRO A 67 8.35 3.95 6.57
CA PRO A 67 8.81 4.29 7.91
C PRO A 67 8.36 5.70 8.25
N ALA A 68 7.59 5.84 9.32
CA ALA A 68 7.27 7.13 9.91
C ALA A 68 8.52 7.62 10.65
N TYR A 69 9.42 8.30 9.93
CA TYR A 69 10.47 9.07 10.57
C TYR A 69 9.83 10.29 11.22
N ALA A 70 9.70 10.26 12.56
CA ALA A 70 9.46 11.48 13.29
C ALA A 70 10.66 12.42 13.06
N CYS A 71 10.39 13.69 12.78
CA CYS A 71 11.45 14.66 12.60
C CYS A 71 12.18 14.91 13.94
N SER A 72 13.34 14.29 14.12
CA SER A 72 14.29 14.63 15.19
C SER A 72 15.44 15.41 14.56
N CYS A 73 15.22 16.70 14.30
CA CYS A 73 16.27 17.56 13.76
C CYS A 73 17.43 17.60 14.75
N ALA A 74 18.66 17.43 14.26
CA ALA A 74 19.82 17.84 15.04
C ALA A 74 19.75 19.37 15.22
N ILE A 75 20.21 19.87 16.38
CA ILE A 75 20.46 21.30 16.53
C ILE A 75 21.59 21.62 15.55
N VAL A 76 21.27 22.37 14.50
CA VAL A 76 22.21 22.89 13.52
C VAL A 76 22.32 24.39 13.74
N ASP A 77 23.53 24.92 13.66
CA ASP A 77 23.73 26.36 13.65
C ASP A 77 23.42 26.96 12.27
N THR A 78 23.46 28.29 12.18
CA THR A 78 23.15 29.01 10.95
C THR A 78 24.14 28.70 9.83
N GLU A 79 25.43 28.51 10.14
CA GLU A 79 26.46 28.24 9.14
C GLU A 79 26.24 26.86 8.51
N GLU A 80 25.92 25.87 9.35
CA GLU A 80 25.62 24.52 8.92
C GLU A 80 24.31 24.46 8.11
N ALA A 81 23.25 25.12 8.59
CA ALA A 81 22.00 25.26 7.83
C ALA A 81 22.23 25.96 6.48
N ALA A 82 23.05 27.01 6.46
CA ALA A 82 23.45 27.69 5.25
C ALA A 82 24.28 26.80 4.30
N GLY A 83 25.05 25.86 4.84
CA GLY A 83 25.79 24.85 4.08
C GLY A 83 24.87 23.94 3.27
N TYR A 84 23.74 23.52 3.84
CA TYR A 84 22.75 22.66 3.17
C TYR A 84 21.78 23.41 2.24
N ALA A 85 21.56 24.71 2.47
CA ALA A 85 20.64 25.49 1.66
C ALA A 85 21.23 25.85 0.29
N ASP A 86 20.41 25.78 -0.76
CA ASP A 86 20.75 26.30 -2.09
C ASP A 86 20.41 27.78 -2.21
N THR A 87 19.31 28.20 -1.59
CA THR A 87 18.84 29.59 -1.56
C THR A 87 18.48 29.98 -0.14
N ILE A 88 18.94 31.16 0.29
CA ILE A 88 18.60 31.75 1.60
C ILE A 88 18.06 33.14 1.37
N PHE A 89 16.85 33.40 1.85
CA PHE A 89 16.19 34.68 1.69
C PHE A 89 15.31 35.03 2.88
N SER A 90 15.00 36.31 3.01
CA SER A 90 14.04 36.81 3.99
C SER A 90 12.86 37.43 3.27
N GLY A 91 11.67 37.21 3.79
CA GLY A 91 10.47 37.78 3.21
C GLY A 91 9.22 37.46 4.02
N GLN A 92 8.13 38.08 3.59
CA GLN A 92 6.81 37.85 4.17
C GLN A 92 6.09 36.74 3.42
N ALA A 93 5.51 35.79 4.14
CA ALA A 93 4.61 34.79 3.53
C ALA A 93 3.28 35.48 3.15
N VAL A 94 2.93 35.47 1.87
CA VAL A 94 1.76 36.20 1.34
C VAL A 94 0.65 35.29 0.82
N GLU A 95 0.98 34.07 0.39
CA GLU A 95 -0.02 33.11 -0.08
C GLU A 95 0.35 31.67 0.31
N ARG A 96 -0.67 30.85 0.54
CA ARG A 96 -0.55 29.40 0.75
C ARG A 96 -1.49 28.67 -0.21
N ARG A 97 -0.93 27.75 -1.01
CA ARG A 97 -1.67 26.89 -1.94
C ARG A 97 -1.46 25.43 -1.56
N GLU A 98 -2.54 24.68 -1.39
CA GLU A 98 -2.47 23.23 -1.17
C GLU A 98 -2.59 22.48 -2.49
N THR A 99 -1.95 21.33 -2.59
CA THR A 99 -2.22 20.40 -3.69
C THR A 99 -3.66 19.86 -3.59
N PRO A 100 -4.40 19.73 -4.70
CA PRO A 100 -5.70 19.08 -4.69
C PRO A 100 -5.63 17.65 -4.11
N PRO A 101 -6.71 17.15 -3.48
CA PRO A 101 -6.79 15.75 -3.09
C PRO A 101 -6.53 14.82 -4.28
N ALA A 102 -6.07 13.61 -4.01
CA ALA A 102 -6.00 12.56 -5.02
C ALA A 102 -7.39 12.28 -5.63
N ALA A 103 -7.42 11.61 -6.79
CA ALA A 103 -8.67 11.35 -7.52
C ALA A 103 -9.71 10.53 -6.72
N ASP A 104 -9.29 9.78 -5.71
CA ASP A 104 -10.13 9.03 -4.78
C ASP A 104 -10.60 9.86 -3.56
N GLY A 105 -10.27 11.16 -3.53
CA GLY A 105 -10.59 12.09 -2.46
C GLY A 105 -9.65 12.01 -1.25
N THR A 106 -8.60 11.19 -1.31
CA THR A 106 -7.65 11.06 -0.19
C THR A 106 -6.68 12.25 -0.14
N ARG A 107 -6.26 12.59 1.09
CA ARG A 107 -5.20 13.54 1.39
C ARG A 107 -4.20 12.91 2.34
N SER A 108 -2.92 13.20 2.13
CA SER A 108 -1.81 12.77 2.97
C SER A 108 -1.20 13.96 3.70
N SER A 109 -0.72 13.75 4.92
CA SER A 109 0.10 14.74 5.65
C SER A 109 1.41 15.09 4.92
N ALA A 110 1.84 14.21 4.01
CA ALA A 110 3.01 14.40 3.15
C ALA A 110 2.68 15.08 1.81
N ASP A 111 1.42 15.43 1.54
CA ASP A 111 1.07 16.17 0.33
C ASP A 111 1.78 17.53 0.36
N PRO A 112 2.32 18.00 -0.78
CA PRO A 112 3.03 19.25 -0.83
C PRO A 112 2.06 20.43 -0.71
N VAL A 113 2.48 21.41 0.07
CA VAL A 113 1.89 22.75 0.15
C VAL A 113 2.93 23.76 -0.31
N TYR A 114 2.45 24.82 -0.95
CA TYR A 114 3.27 25.83 -1.57
C TYR A 114 3.01 27.16 -0.88
N TYR A 115 4.08 27.81 -0.47
CA TYR A 115 4.04 29.14 0.11
C TYR A 115 4.71 30.13 -0.81
N GLU A 116 4.02 31.23 -1.08
CA GLU A 116 4.56 32.35 -1.83
C GLU A 116 5.07 33.40 -0.85
N PHE A 117 6.30 33.86 -1.08
CA PHE A 117 6.95 34.88 -0.28
C PHE A 117 7.22 36.12 -1.13
N LYS A 118 6.91 37.28 -0.56
CA LYS A 118 7.45 38.55 -1.02
C LYS A 118 8.83 38.75 -0.40
N VAL A 119 9.87 38.67 -1.21
CA VAL A 119 11.26 38.66 -0.76
C VAL A 119 11.75 40.09 -0.52
N ASP A 120 12.34 40.31 0.66
CA ASP A 120 12.96 41.57 1.05
C ASP A 120 14.47 41.58 0.79
N ALA A 121 15.15 40.46 1.05
CA ALA A 121 16.59 40.30 0.89
C ALA A 121 16.97 38.83 0.69
N ALA A 122 18.12 38.58 0.06
CA ALA A 122 18.69 37.25 -0.13
C ALA A 122 20.14 37.22 0.34
N TRP A 123 20.66 36.06 0.75
CA TRP A 123 22.06 35.89 1.17
C TRP A 123 22.78 34.76 0.44
N LYS A 124 22.03 33.84 -0.18
CA LYS A 124 22.59 32.73 -0.94
C LYS A 124 21.66 32.35 -2.07
N GLY A 125 22.24 31.90 -3.18
CA GLY A 125 21.50 31.40 -4.33
C GLY A 125 20.75 32.50 -5.08
N THR A 126 19.76 32.07 -5.86
CA THR A 126 18.91 32.97 -6.64
C THR A 126 17.54 33.04 -5.98
N ALA A 127 17.14 34.23 -5.57
CA ALA A 127 15.80 34.54 -5.11
C ALA A 127 15.17 35.59 -6.02
N TYR A 128 13.85 35.53 -6.16
CA TYR A 128 13.06 36.48 -6.94
C TYR A 128 12.18 37.32 -6.01
N GLU A 129 11.74 38.51 -6.44
CA GLU A 129 10.82 39.38 -5.69
C GLU A 129 9.62 38.60 -5.14
N THR A 130 9.09 37.67 -5.95
CA THR A 130 8.12 36.68 -5.53
C THR A 130 8.73 35.29 -5.63
N THR A 131 8.98 34.64 -4.50
CA THR A 131 9.59 33.30 -4.46
C THR A 131 8.60 32.29 -3.89
N THR A 132 8.37 31.20 -4.62
CA THR A 132 7.54 30.07 -4.15
C THR A 132 8.43 28.98 -3.56
N VAL A 133 8.06 28.49 -2.39
CA VAL A 133 8.73 27.37 -1.71
C VAL A 133 7.72 26.28 -1.39
N SER A 134 8.08 25.02 -1.65
CA SER A 134 7.29 23.84 -1.29
C SER A 134 7.71 23.29 0.09
N THR A 135 6.75 22.75 0.83
CA THR A 135 6.97 22.01 2.06
C THR A 135 5.86 20.99 2.25
N GLN A 136 6.01 20.02 3.15
CA GLN A 136 4.94 19.06 3.43
C GLN A 136 3.81 19.73 4.22
N MET A 137 2.58 19.23 4.07
CA MET A 137 1.40 19.81 4.70
C MET A 137 1.43 19.80 6.24
N SER A 138 2.12 18.83 6.84
CA SER A 138 2.13 18.65 8.29
C SER A 138 3.55 18.52 8.85
N GLU A 139 3.76 19.07 10.05
CA GLU A 139 4.98 18.86 10.85
C GLU A 139 5.27 17.38 11.12
N SER A 140 4.23 16.54 11.22
CA SER A 140 4.37 15.07 11.35
C SER A 140 5.07 14.44 10.15
N SER A 141 5.04 15.12 9.00
CA SER A 141 5.72 14.75 7.76
C SER A 141 6.90 15.69 7.47
N CYS A 142 7.45 16.33 8.51
CA CYS A 142 8.57 17.27 8.46
C CYS A 142 8.29 18.57 7.69
N GLY A 143 7.02 18.92 7.52
CA GLY A 143 6.58 20.18 6.96
C GLY A 143 6.80 21.37 7.90
N THR A 144 6.91 22.57 7.33
CA THR A 144 6.93 23.83 8.08
C THR A 144 5.65 24.61 7.80
N GLU A 145 4.97 25.06 8.85
CA GLU A 145 3.82 25.95 8.71
C GLU A 145 4.27 27.42 8.75
N PHE A 146 4.09 28.13 7.64
CA PHE A 146 4.27 29.57 7.58
C PHE A 146 2.94 30.29 7.77
N LYS A 147 2.92 31.29 8.65
CA LYS A 147 1.75 32.14 8.88
C LYS A 147 1.77 33.29 7.88
N LEU A 148 0.65 33.49 7.20
CA LEU A 148 0.50 34.60 6.25
C LEU A 148 0.61 35.94 6.97
N GLY A 149 1.35 36.87 6.37
CA GLY A 149 1.63 38.20 6.93
C GLY A 149 2.83 38.27 7.87
N GLU A 150 3.41 37.14 8.27
CA GLU A 150 4.61 37.10 9.12
C GLU A 150 5.90 37.04 8.27
N ASN A 151 7.00 37.56 8.84
CA ASN A 151 8.30 37.54 8.18
C ASN A 151 9.13 36.34 8.61
N TYR A 152 9.85 35.77 7.65
CA TYR A 152 10.67 34.59 7.83
C TYR A 152 12.01 34.73 7.15
N LEU A 153 13.06 34.24 7.80
CA LEU A 153 14.32 33.86 7.18
C LEU A 153 14.18 32.40 6.76
N VAL A 154 14.20 32.15 5.46
CA VAL A 154 13.94 30.84 4.86
C VAL A 154 15.24 30.27 4.31
N PHE A 155 15.54 29.04 4.71
CA PHE A 155 16.62 28.22 4.18
C PHE A 155 15.98 27.16 3.29
N ALA A 156 16.21 27.26 1.99
CA ALA A 156 15.59 26.38 1.00
C ALA A 156 16.64 25.60 0.22
N GLY A 157 16.40 24.30 0.06
CA GLY A 157 17.08 23.47 -0.93
C GLY A 157 16.36 23.52 -2.27
N LYS A 158 16.97 22.95 -3.31
CA LYS A 158 16.32 22.74 -4.62
C LYS A 158 15.76 21.33 -4.72
N ASP A 159 14.51 21.24 -5.15
CA ASP A 159 13.87 20.03 -5.64
C ASP A 159 13.49 20.24 -7.12
N GLY A 160 14.39 19.80 -8.01
CA GLY A 160 14.30 20.10 -9.44
C GLY A 160 14.37 21.61 -9.72
N ALA A 161 13.31 22.17 -10.29
CA ALA A 161 13.19 23.60 -10.57
C ALA A 161 12.56 24.40 -9.42
N MET A 162 12.06 23.73 -8.38
CA MET A 162 11.34 24.34 -7.28
C MET A 162 12.23 24.43 -6.04
N LEU A 163 12.03 25.46 -5.22
CA LEU A 163 12.64 25.52 -3.90
C LEU A 163 11.80 24.73 -2.90
N SER A 164 12.45 23.96 -2.04
CA SER A 164 11.80 23.19 -0.97
C SER A 164 12.43 23.47 0.39
N THR A 165 11.60 23.40 1.43
CA THR A 165 12.04 23.59 2.82
C THR A 165 11.27 22.68 3.76
N GLY A 166 11.77 22.50 4.97
CA GLY A 166 11.15 21.66 5.98
C GLY A 166 11.52 22.08 7.40
N LEU A 167 10.96 21.35 8.37
CA LEU A 167 11.06 21.66 9.79
C LEU A 167 12.53 21.75 10.28
N CYS A 168 13.42 20.97 9.67
CA CYS A 168 14.84 20.93 10.02
C CYS A 168 15.73 21.87 9.18
N SER A 169 15.16 22.66 8.27
CA SER A 169 15.95 23.49 7.34
C SER A 169 16.61 24.70 8.01
N GLY A 170 16.19 25.08 9.22
CA GLY A 170 16.71 26.25 9.92
C GLY A 170 15.89 27.53 9.73
N ASN A 171 14.64 27.41 9.28
CA ASN A 171 13.73 28.55 9.09
C ASN A 171 13.46 29.29 10.41
N GLN A 172 13.43 30.62 10.37
CA GLN A 172 13.21 31.45 11.57
C GLN A 172 12.20 32.56 11.30
N SER A 173 11.13 32.62 12.10
CA SER A 173 10.22 33.78 12.11
C SER A 173 10.86 34.96 12.85
N TYR A 174 10.61 36.19 12.40
CA TYR A 174 11.06 37.40 13.09
C TYR A 174 10.06 38.54 12.98
N ALA A 175 10.03 39.40 14.00
CA ALA A 175 9.18 40.59 14.00
C ALA A 175 9.74 41.66 13.05
N SER A 176 8.85 42.38 12.36
CA SER A 176 9.24 43.50 11.50
C SER A 176 10.14 44.50 12.25
N GLY A 177 11.26 44.86 11.64
CA GLY A 177 12.25 45.77 12.25
C GLY A 177 13.26 45.10 13.21
N VAL A 178 13.09 43.82 13.53
CA VAL A 178 14.05 43.04 14.31
C VAL A 178 14.80 42.09 13.38
N LYS A 179 16.11 42.33 13.19
CA LYS A 179 16.96 41.42 12.40
C LYS A 179 17.37 40.22 13.27
N PRO A 180 17.03 38.98 12.89
CA PRO A 180 17.48 37.79 13.62
C PRO A 180 19.01 37.67 13.58
N ALA A 181 19.59 37.07 14.62
CA ALA A 181 21.04 36.88 14.71
C ALA A 181 21.62 36.10 13.51
N ALA A 182 20.84 35.16 12.96
CA ALA A 182 21.19 34.41 11.76
C ALA A 182 21.50 35.33 10.55
N MET A 183 20.74 36.41 10.33
CA MET A 183 21.02 37.36 9.24
C MET A 183 22.36 38.07 9.41
N GLN A 184 22.82 38.29 10.64
CA GLN A 184 24.12 38.92 10.91
C GLN A 184 25.27 37.96 10.60
N GLN A 185 25.05 36.66 10.81
CA GLN A 185 26.03 35.60 10.53
C GLN A 185 26.16 35.33 9.02
N LEU A 186 25.09 35.53 8.25
CA LEU A 186 25.08 35.33 6.79
C LEU A 186 25.83 36.41 5.99
N GLY A 187 26.10 37.57 6.61
CA GLY A 187 26.85 38.66 5.97
C GLY A 187 25.99 39.59 5.10
N GLU A 188 26.57 40.10 4.02
CA GLU A 188 25.92 41.06 3.13
C GLU A 188 24.91 40.40 2.20
N PRO A 189 23.73 41.01 1.98
CA PRO A 189 22.74 40.50 1.04
C PRO A 189 23.24 40.49 -0.41
N VAL A 190 22.76 39.52 -1.19
CA VAL A 190 22.89 39.44 -2.64
C VAL A 190 21.65 40.00 -3.33
N ASP A 191 21.79 40.33 -4.62
CA ASP A 191 20.70 40.88 -5.42
C ASP A 191 19.52 39.91 -5.57
N VAL A 192 18.31 40.45 -5.41
CA VAL A 192 17.04 39.76 -5.68
C VAL A 192 16.65 40.02 -7.13
N LEU A 193 16.31 38.97 -7.87
CA LEU A 193 15.88 39.10 -9.26
C LEU A 193 14.42 39.59 -9.36
N PRO A 194 14.09 40.41 -10.36
CA PRO A 194 12.72 40.87 -10.55
C PRO A 194 11.77 39.73 -10.96
N GLY A 195 10.49 39.86 -10.59
CA GLY A 195 9.43 38.93 -10.99
C GLY A 195 9.24 37.72 -10.08
N ALA A 196 8.68 36.64 -10.63
CA ALA A 196 8.32 35.43 -9.88
C ALA A 196 9.27 34.25 -10.16
N SER A 197 9.53 33.45 -9.14
CA SER A 197 10.36 32.25 -9.25
C SER A 197 9.76 31.23 -10.23
N PRO A 198 10.59 30.57 -11.06
CA PRO A 198 10.18 29.40 -11.83
C PRO A 198 9.67 28.27 -10.93
N GLY A 199 8.81 27.41 -11.48
CA GLY A 199 8.38 26.17 -10.81
C GLY A 199 7.14 26.27 -9.93
N SER A 200 6.52 27.45 -9.78
CA SER A 200 5.23 27.59 -9.11
C SER A 200 4.16 26.72 -9.79
N PRO A 201 3.27 26.01 -9.04
CA PRO A 201 2.19 25.23 -9.65
C PRO A 201 1.27 26.07 -10.55
N ALA A 202 1.17 27.38 -10.33
CA ALA A 202 0.48 28.30 -11.24
C ALA A 202 1.09 28.34 -12.65
N SER A 203 2.38 28.00 -12.80
CA SER A 203 3.07 27.89 -14.09
C SER A 203 2.99 26.48 -14.69
N ALA A 204 2.55 25.48 -13.92
CA ALA A 204 2.44 24.09 -14.37
C ALA A 204 1.07 23.75 -14.99
N GLU A 205 0.06 24.63 -14.87
CA GLU A 205 -1.27 24.43 -15.45
C GLU A 205 -1.28 24.47 -16.99
N ALA A 206 -0.15 24.74 -17.64
CA ALA A 206 0.02 24.70 -19.10
C ALA A 206 0.52 23.35 -19.65
N GLY A 207 0.65 22.31 -18.83
CA GLY A 207 1.15 20.99 -19.25
C GLY A 207 0.16 19.86 -19.02
N ASP A 208 -0.71 19.61 -20.00
CA ASP A 208 -1.50 18.38 -20.10
C ASP A 208 -0.57 17.18 -20.29
N ASN A 209 -0.20 16.54 -19.17
CA ASN A 209 0.53 15.28 -19.19
C ASN A 209 -0.38 14.19 -18.61
N GLY A 210 -1.32 13.75 -19.45
CA GLY A 210 -2.04 12.49 -19.31
C GLY A 210 -1.10 11.29 -19.26
N SER A 211 -0.46 11.08 -18.12
CA SER A 211 0.08 9.78 -17.74
C SER A 211 -1.11 8.91 -17.39
N SER A 212 -1.50 8.03 -18.32
CA SER A 212 -2.49 6.99 -18.09
C SER A 212 -1.95 5.99 -17.08
N ALA A 213 -1.98 6.37 -15.81
CA ALA A 213 -1.88 5.47 -14.68
C ALA A 213 -3.06 4.51 -14.82
N VAL A 214 -2.79 3.32 -15.35
CA VAL A 214 -3.80 2.26 -15.46
C VAL A 214 -4.34 2.05 -14.05
N PRO A 215 -5.60 2.39 -13.77
CA PRO A 215 -6.09 2.39 -12.40
C PRO A 215 -5.90 1.02 -11.77
N ALA A 216 -5.50 0.96 -10.50
CA ALA A 216 -5.20 -0.30 -9.83
C ALA A 216 -6.34 -1.34 -9.97
N TYR A 217 -7.60 -0.89 -10.08
CA TYR A 217 -8.77 -1.75 -10.29
C TYR A 217 -8.72 -2.58 -11.58
N VAL A 218 -8.00 -2.15 -12.62
CA VAL A 218 -7.86 -2.89 -13.89
C VAL A 218 -7.13 -4.22 -13.65
N TRP A 219 -6.11 -4.23 -12.79
CA TRP A 219 -5.40 -5.45 -12.39
C TRP A 219 -6.29 -6.38 -11.55
N TRP A 220 -7.15 -5.82 -10.69
CA TRP A 220 -8.13 -6.60 -9.93
C TRP A 220 -9.18 -7.27 -10.83
N ILE A 221 -9.69 -6.55 -11.84
CA ILE A 221 -10.65 -7.09 -12.82
C ILE A 221 -9.99 -8.21 -13.65
N ALA A 222 -8.75 -8.01 -14.10
CA ALA A 222 -8.00 -9.03 -14.83
C ALA A 222 -7.79 -10.30 -13.99
N GLY A 223 -7.40 -10.14 -12.71
CA GLY A 223 -7.24 -11.26 -11.77
C GLY A 223 -8.55 -12.02 -11.52
N ALA A 224 -9.67 -11.30 -11.34
CA ALA A 224 -10.98 -11.90 -11.14
C ALA A 224 -11.46 -12.72 -12.36
N LEU A 225 -11.21 -12.20 -13.57
CA LEU A 225 -11.54 -12.90 -14.82
C LEU A 225 -10.75 -14.20 -14.98
N VAL A 226 -9.44 -14.19 -14.71
CA VAL A 226 -8.61 -15.40 -14.78
C VAL A 226 -9.09 -16.46 -13.80
N LEU A 227 -9.43 -16.07 -12.57
CA LEU A 227 -10.01 -16.95 -11.56
C LEU A 227 -11.35 -17.55 -12.02
N ALA A 228 -12.24 -16.74 -12.57
CA ALA A 228 -13.52 -17.20 -13.08
C ALA A 228 -13.35 -18.24 -14.20
N ILE A 229 -12.44 -18.00 -15.15
CA ILE A 229 -12.13 -18.93 -16.24
C ILE A 229 -11.56 -20.25 -15.69
N ALA A 230 -10.65 -20.20 -14.73
CA ALA A 230 -10.07 -21.39 -14.10
C ALA A 230 -11.14 -22.23 -13.37
N VAL A 231 -12.07 -21.57 -12.66
CA VAL A 231 -13.19 -22.24 -11.98
C VAL A 231 -14.13 -22.89 -13.00
N LEU A 232 -14.44 -22.21 -14.10
CA LEU A 232 -15.29 -22.74 -15.17
C LEU A 232 -14.64 -23.93 -15.88
N ALA A 233 -13.34 -23.85 -16.18
CA ALA A 233 -12.57 -24.94 -16.77
C ALA A 233 -12.56 -26.18 -15.85
N TRP A 234 -12.31 -25.97 -14.55
CA TRP A 234 -12.36 -27.04 -13.55
C TRP A 234 -13.74 -27.66 -13.41
N ALA A 235 -14.80 -26.83 -13.39
CA ALA A 235 -16.18 -27.30 -13.33
C ALA A 235 -16.57 -28.11 -14.58
N ARG A 236 -16.04 -27.75 -15.75
CA ARG A 236 -16.27 -28.45 -17.02
C ARG A 236 -15.53 -29.78 -17.07
N ASP A 237 -14.30 -29.84 -16.60
CA ASP A 237 -13.52 -31.09 -16.53
C ASP A 237 -14.13 -32.09 -15.54
N ARG A 238 -14.66 -31.59 -14.42
CA ARG A 238 -15.45 -32.36 -13.44
C ARG A 238 -16.75 -32.93 -14.00
N ARG A 239 -17.31 -32.35 -15.07
CA ARG A 239 -18.56 -32.76 -15.71
C ARG A 239 -18.37 -33.74 -16.86
N LYS A 240 -17.13 -34.03 -17.30
CA LYS A 240 -16.90 -35.07 -18.30
C LYS A 240 -17.20 -36.44 -17.70
N PRO A 241 -18.20 -37.18 -18.19
CA PRO A 241 -18.41 -38.55 -17.74
C PRO A 241 -17.19 -39.39 -18.14
N ARG A 242 -16.63 -40.14 -17.20
CA ARG A 242 -15.60 -41.14 -17.51
C ARG A 242 -16.29 -42.25 -18.32
N VAL A 243 -16.02 -42.29 -19.61
CA VAL A 243 -16.34 -43.43 -20.50
C VAL A 243 -15.23 -44.46 -20.34
#